data_AF-A0A1I6Q9E7-F1
#
_entry.id   AF-A0A1I6Q9E7-F1
#
_cell.length_a   1.000
_cell.length_b   1.000
_cell.length_c   1.000
_cell.angle_alpha   90.00
_cell.angle_beta   90.00
_cell.angle_gamma   90.00
#
_symmetry.space_group_name_H-M   'P 1'
#
loop_
_entity.id
_entity.type
_entity.pdbx_description
1 polymer ?
#
loop_
_entity_poly.entity_id
_entity_poly.type
_entity_poly.pdbx_seq_one_letter_code
_entity_poly.pdbx_strand_id
1 'polypeptide(L)'
;MTRFDASDPQSRRSLYVDAIAAHRDRGSQFVTIEVDENATAENPEAADLGVPWLQFAEGIVNLDCTGDELERLKSLLSEFPAFSIDELTRPEDAEGVNVRVSATADSDRIAQFLDRVIRIVYAFPETTRVWVVEL
;
A
#
# COMPACT_ATOMS: atom_id res chain seq x y z
N MET A 1 -7.59 10.57 16.31
CA MET A 1 -7.11 9.70 15.22
C MET A 1 -8.28 8.87 14.77
N THR A 2 -8.87 9.19 13.62
CA THR A 2 -10.05 8.46 13.11
C THR A 2 -9.52 7.33 12.25
N ARG A 3 -9.73 6.08 12.67
CA ARG A 3 -9.42 4.89 11.87
C ARG A 3 -10.70 4.44 11.18
N PHE A 4 -10.62 4.24 9.88
CA PHE A 4 -11.70 3.67 9.08
C PHE A 4 -11.23 2.34 8.50
N ASP A 5 -12.10 1.33 8.49
CA ASP A 5 -11.77 0.00 7.98
C ASP A 5 -12.70 -0.48 6.89
N ALA A 6 -12.18 -1.41 6.08
CA ALA A 6 -12.96 -2.16 5.11
C ALA A 6 -12.27 -3.51 4.84
N SER A 7 -13.06 -4.55 4.56
CA SER A 7 -12.54 -5.90 4.34
C SER A 7 -12.96 -6.53 3.01
N ASP A 8 -13.97 -5.99 2.31
CA ASP A 8 -14.30 -6.43 0.96
C ASP A 8 -13.65 -5.52 -0.11
N PRO A 9 -13.36 -6.04 -1.32
CA PRO A 9 -12.64 -5.27 -2.34
C PRO A 9 -13.34 -4.01 -2.84
N GLN A 10 -14.68 -3.95 -2.78
CA GLN A 10 -15.41 -2.77 -3.22
C GLN A 10 -15.32 -1.67 -2.17
N SER A 11 -15.59 -2.01 -0.91
CA SER A 11 -15.51 -1.07 0.21
C SER A 11 -14.08 -0.59 0.44
N ARG A 12 -13.06 -1.44 0.31
CA ARG A 12 -11.65 -1.01 0.42
C ARG A 12 -11.29 0.04 -0.62
N ARG A 13 -11.67 -0.17 -1.89
CA ARG A 13 -11.40 0.79 -2.95
C ARG A 13 -12.11 2.13 -2.71
N SER A 14 -13.38 2.09 -2.28
CA SER A 14 -14.10 3.32 -1.89
C SER A 14 -13.38 4.04 -0.76
N LEU A 15 -13.00 3.29 0.29
CA LEU A 15 -12.28 3.81 1.44
C LEU A 15 -10.97 4.49 1.03
N TYR A 16 -10.18 3.89 0.12
CA TYR A 16 -8.94 4.47 -0.36
C TYR A 16 -9.18 5.75 -1.19
N VAL A 17 -10.18 5.76 -2.06
CA VAL A 17 -10.54 6.95 -2.85
C VAL A 17 -10.91 8.10 -1.92
N ASP A 18 -11.77 7.85 -0.94
CA ASP A 18 -12.23 8.84 0.03
C ASP A 18 -11.05 9.35 0.88
N ALA A 19 -10.16 8.45 1.30
CA ALA A 19 -8.97 8.79 2.07
C ALA A 19 -7.98 9.68 1.27
N ILE A 20 -7.71 9.34 0.01
CA ILE A 20 -6.85 10.14 -0.88
C ILE A 20 -7.48 11.51 -1.14
N ALA A 21 -8.79 11.57 -1.36
CA ALA A 21 -9.51 12.83 -1.54
C ALA A 21 -9.43 13.71 -0.29
N ALA A 22 -9.68 13.13 0.89
CA ALA A 22 -9.59 13.84 2.16
C ALA A 22 -8.16 14.35 2.44
N HIS A 23 -7.14 13.54 2.19
CA HIS A 23 -5.74 13.93 2.31
C HIS A 23 -5.42 15.15 1.43
N ARG A 24 -5.84 15.12 0.15
CA ARG A 24 -5.62 16.23 -0.79
C ARG A 24 -6.36 17.51 -0.40
N ASP A 25 -7.59 17.38 0.06
CA ASP A 25 -8.43 18.53 0.48
C ASP A 25 -7.86 19.22 1.73
N ARG A 26 -7.34 18.43 2.68
CA ARG A 26 -6.77 18.94 3.93
C ARG A 26 -5.30 19.39 3.81
N GLY A 27 -4.60 18.93 2.77
CA GLY A 27 -3.16 19.15 2.64
C GLY A 27 -2.35 18.44 3.74
N SER A 28 -2.83 17.29 4.22
CA SER A 28 -2.12 16.46 5.20
C SER A 28 -0.78 16.00 4.62
N GLN A 29 0.21 15.68 5.47
CA GLN A 29 1.54 15.32 4.96
C GLN A 29 1.51 14.01 4.15
N PHE A 30 0.72 13.04 4.60
CA PHE A 30 0.53 11.75 3.94
C PHE A 30 -0.77 11.09 4.43
N VAL A 31 -1.15 10.00 3.79
CA VAL A 31 -2.14 9.04 4.29
C VAL A 31 -1.52 7.65 4.32
N THR A 32 -1.77 6.89 5.37
CA THR A 32 -1.26 5.52 5.53
C THR A 32 -2.41 4.52 5.51
N ILE A 33 -2.19 3.40 4.82
CA ILE A 33 -3.06 2.23 4.79
C ILE A 33 -2.29 1.09 5.43
N GLU A 34 -2.86 0.48 6.46
CA GLU A 34 -2.24 -0.63 7.20
C GLU A 34 -3.10 -1.88 7.02
N VAL A 35 -2.46 -3.04 6.84
CA VAL A 35 -3.16 -4.33 6.90
C VAL A 35 -3.53 -4.63 8.35
N ASP A 36 -4.67 -5.29 8.59
CA ASP A 36 -5.05 -5.71 9.93
C ASP A 36 -4.02 -6.69 10.54
N GLU A 37 -3.56 -6.40 11.75
CA GLU A 37 -2.56 -7.21 12.45
C GLU A 37 -2.97 -8.70 12.60
N ASN A 38 -4.27 -8.97 12.74
CA ASN A 38 -4.76 -10.34 12.85
C ASN A 38 -4.65 -11.07 11.51
N ALA A 39 -4.87 -10.37 10.39
CA ALA A 39 -4.67 -10.94 9.07
C ALA A 39 -3.19 -11.22 8.80
N THR A 40 -2.29 -10.34 9.27
CA THR A 40 -0.83 -10.56 9.19
C THR A 40 -0.41 -11.80 9.97
N ALA A 41 -0.97 -12.04 11.16
CA ALA A 41 -0.67 -13.24 11.95
C ALA A 41 -1.03 -14.55 11.25
N GLU A 42 -1.99 -14.52 10.32
CA GLU A 42 -2.41 -15.66 9.49
C GLU A 42 -1.59 -15.80 8.18
N ASN A 43 -0.70 -14.85 7.87
CA ASN A 43 0.15 -14.84 6.68
C ASN A 43 1.64 -14.62 7.04
N PRO A 44 2.37 -15.70 7.41
CA PRO A 44 3.74 -15.59 7.91
C PRO A 44 4.72 -14.94 6.94
N GLU A 45 4.55 -15.16 5.63
CA GLU A 45 5.42 -14.61 4.58
C GLU A 45 5.34 -13.08 4.55
N ALA A 46 4.14 -12.51 4.71
CA ALA A 46 3.94 -11.06 4.76
C ALA A 46 4.32 -10.46 6.11
N ALA A 47 4.56 -11.28 7.13
CA ALA A 47 4.92 -10.84 8.48
C ALA A 47 6.43 -10.67 8.68
N ASP A 48 7.27 -11.06 7.71
CA ASP A 48 8.74 -11.01 7.79
C ASP A 48 9.26 -9.60 8.11
N LEU A 49 8.58 -8.56 7.62
CA LEU A 49 8.91 -7.15 7.87
C LEU A 49 7.94 -6.46 8.85
N GLY A 50 7.09 -7.22 9.54
CA GLY A 50 6.05 -6.70 10.42
C GLY A 50 4.70 -6.52 9.72
N VAL A 51 3.84 -5.64 10.25
CA VAL A 51 2.51 -5.37 9.67
C VAL A 51 2.67 -4.56 8.37
N PRO A 52 2.22 -5.09 7.21
CA PRO A 52 2.38 -4.37 5.95
C PRO A 52 1.58 -3.07 5.90
N TRP A 53 2.21 -2.04 5.32
CA TRP A 53 1.65 -0.70 5.21
C TRP A 53 1.98 -0.07 3.86
N LEU A 54 1.11 0.83 3.41
CA LEU A 54 1.28 1.63 2.21
C LEU A 54 1.04 3.09 2.58
N GLN A 55 1.94 3.99 2.18
CA GLN A 55 1.78 5.41 2.41
C GLN A 55 1.67 6.15 1.09
N PHE A 56 0.73 7.08 0.97
CA PHE A 56 0.59 7.95 -0.19
C PHE A 56 0.81 9.41 0.21
N ALA A 57 1.69 10.09 -0.52
CA ALA A 57 1.98 11.52 -0.37
C ALA A 57 2.44 12.10 -1.70
N GLU A 58 1.85 13.22 -2.13
CA GLU A 58 2.31 13.98 -3.30
C GLU A 58 2.53 13.16 -4.59
N GLY A 59 1.70 12.14 -4.83
CA GLY A 59 1.85 11.30 -6.02
C GLY A 59 2.93 10.21 -5.90
N ILE A 60 3.46 9.98 -4.69
CA ILE A 60 4.36 8.88 -4.37
C ILE A 60 3.63 7.89 -3.47
N VAL A 61 3.69 6.61 -3.84
CA VAL A 61 3.34 5.48 -2.97
C VAL A 61 4.62 4.93 -2.38
N ASN A 62 4.75 4.97 -1.07
CA ASN A 62 5.87 4.42 -0.32
C ASN A 62 5.45 3.11 0.36
N LEU A 63 6.32 2.10 0.30
CA LEU A 63 6.09 0.79 0.90
C LEU A 63 7.40 0.09 1.22
N ASP A 64 7.36 -0.83 2.18
CA ASP A 64 8.45 -1.77 2.44
C ASP A 64 8.08 -3.15 1.92
N CYS A 65 9.06 -3.87 1.35
CA CYS A 65 8.85 -5.21 0.84
C CYS A 65 10.11 -6.06 0.93
N THR A 66 9.95 -7.38 0.97
CA THR A 66 11.05 -8.33 0.82
C THR A 66 11.58 -8.37 -0.61
N GLY A 67 12.68 -9.09 -0.84
CA GLY A 67 13.21 -9.31 -2.20
C GLY A 67 12.21 -9.99 -3.14
N ASP A 68 11.46 -10.99 -2.64
CA ASP A 68 10.49 -11.73 -3.43
C ASP A 68 9.22 -10.90 -3.70
N GLU A 69 8.83 -10.08 -2.75
CA GLU A 69 7.74 -9.11 -2.92
C GLU A 69 8.12 -8.00 -3.90
N LEU A 70 9.38 -7.55 -3.92
CA LEU A 70 9.85 -6.58 -4.91
C LEU A 70 9.70 -7.10 -6.35
N GLU A 71 9.99 -8.38 -6.60
CA GLU A 71 9.81 -8.98 -7.93
C GLU A 71 8.33 -9.09 -8.33
N ARG A 72 7.45 -9.38 -7.36
CA ARG A 72 5.98 -9.30 -7.55
C ARG A 72 5.53 -7.87 -7.85
N LEU A 73 6.07 -6.87 -7.14
CA LEU A 73 5.76 -5.47 -7.37
C LEU A 73 6.17 -5.03 -8.78
N LYS A 74 7.37 -5.37 -9.24
CA LYS A 74 7.82 -5.09 -10.61
C LYS A 74 6.89 -5.71 -11.65
N SER A 75 6.46 -6.94 -11.41
CA SER A 75 5.51 -7.64 -12.29
C SER A 75 4.16 -6.91 -12.31
N LEU A 76 3.65 -6.50 -11.15
CA LEU A 76 2.41 -5.73 -11.03
C LEU A 76 2.50 -4.37 -11.75
N LEU A 77 3.63 -3.67 -11.64
CA LEU A 77 3.83 -2.37 -12.29
C LEU A 77 3.73 -2.44 -13.82
N SER A 78 4.03 -3.59 -14.43
CA SER A 78 3.81 -3.79 -15.87
C SER A 78 2.33 -3.69 -16.29
N GLU A 79 1.39 -3.92 -15.37
CA GLU A 79 -0.06 -3.74 -15.56
C GLU A 79 -0.52 -2.28 -15.30
N PHE A 80 0.37 -1.44 -14.76
CA PHE A 80 0.08 -0.07 -14.30
C PHE A 80 1.05 0.93 -14.96
N PRO A 81 0.87 1.27 -16.25
CA PRO A 81 1.84 2.07 -17.01
C PRO A 81 2.02 3.53 -16.53
N ALA A 82 1.11 4.03 -15.69
CA ALA A 82 1.22 5.35 -15.05
C ALA A 82 2.06 5.34 -13.75
N PHE A 83 2.61 4.18 -13.41
CA PHE A 83 3.33 3.94 -12.16
C PHE A 83 4.74 3.42 -12.46
N SER A 84 5.72 3.95 -11.74
CA SER A 84 7.12 3.53 -11.88
C SER A 84 7.87 3.66 -10.58
N ILE A 85 8.80 2.73 -10.33
CA ILE A 85 9.73 2.83 -9.21
C ILE A 85 10.64 4.03 -9.45
N ASP A 86 10.59 4.98 -8.53
CA ASP A 86 11.41 6.18 -8.52
C ASP A 86 12.68 5.97 -7.68
N GLU A 87 12.53 5.31 -6.52
CA GLU A 87 13.62 5.08 -5.58
C GLU A 87 13.54 3.68 -4.95
N LEU A 88 14.70 3.07 -4.70
CA LEU A 88 14.88 1.83 -3.97
C LEU A 88 15.98 2.00 -2.93
N THR A 89 15.64 1.78 -1.66
CA THR A 89 16.58 1.89 -0.54
C THR A 89 16.68 0.54 0.18
N ARG A 90 17.92 0.05 0.31
CA ARG A 90 18.22 -1.20 1.03
C ARG A 90 19.09 -0.84 2.24
N PRO A 91 18.49 -0.74 3.44
CA PRO A 91 19.25 -0.47 4.66
C PRO A 91 20.31 -1.55 4.91
N GLU A 92 21.43 -1.17 5.50
CA GLU A 92 22.48 -2.13 5.88
C GLU A 92 22.11 -2.95 7.13
N ASP A 93 21.27 -2.38 8.01
CA ASP A 93 20.86 -2.97 9.29
C ASP A 93 19.44 -3.58 9.28
N ALA A 94 18.82 -3.74 8.10
CA ALA A 94 17.49 -4.33 7.97
C ALA A 94 17.35 -5.18 6.70
N GLU A 95 16.53 -6.23 6.75
CA GLU A 95 16.35 -7.18 5.64
C GLU A 95 15.40 -6.65 4.54
N GLY A 96 14.60 -5.62 4.83
CA GLY A 96 13.60 -5.06 3.92
C GLY A 96 14.16 -4.11 2.86
N VAL A 97 13.42 -3.97 1.77
CA VAL A 97 13.65 -2.95 0.74
C VAL A 97 12.54 -1.90 0.84
N ASN A 98 12.91 -0.65 1.07
CA ASN A 98 11.97 0.46 0.93
C ASN A 98 11.87 0.85 -0.55
N VAL A 99 10.64 1.01 -1.04
CA VAL A 99 10.33 1.32 -2.43
C VAL A 99 9.46 2.56 -2.50
N ARG A 100 9.85 3.51 -3.35
CA ARG A 100 9.02 4.67 -3.68
C ARG A 100 8.55 4.55 -5.12
N VAL A 101 7.24 4.47 -5.30
CA VAL A 101 6.58 4.35 -6.60
C VAL A 101 5.92 5.68 -6.93
N SER A 102 6.41 6.33 -7.98
CA SER A 102 5.71 7.45 -8.60
C SER A 102 4.38 6.99 -9.19
N ALA A 103 3.31 7.74 -8.94
CA ALA A 103 1.94 7.42 -9.31
C ALA A 103 1.28 8.67 -9.92
N THR A 104 1.40 8.82 -11.24
CA THR A 104 0.78 9.94 -11.97
C THR A 104 -0.59 9.53 -12.47
N ALA A 105 -1.54 9.36 -11.54
CA ALA A 105 -2.89 8.89 -11.85
C ALA A 105 -3.97 9.52 -10.96
N ASP A 106 -5.23 9.36 -11.34
CA ASP A 106 -6.39 9.76 -10.54
C ASP A 106 -6.56 8.89 -9.27
N SER A 107 -7.42 9.34 -8.35
CA SER A 107 -7.63 8.66 -7.07
C SER A 107 -8.13 7.22 -7.22
N ASP A 108 -9.02 6.96 -8.19
CA ASP A 108 -9.55 5.62 -8.44
C ASP A 108 -8.46 4.67 -8.90
N ARG A 109 -7.58 5.14 -9.80
CA ARG A 109 -6.48 4.32 -10.30
C ARG A 109 -5.42 4.07 -9.22
N ILE A 110 -5.13 5.06 -8.38
CA ILE A 110 -4.25 4.89 -7.21
C ILE A 110 -4.88 3.89 -6.22
N ALA A 111 -6.16 4.03 -5.89
CA ALA A 111 -6.86 3.10 -5.01
C ALA A 111 -6.84 1.65 -5.54
N GLN A 112 -7.02 1.46 -6.85
CA GLN A 112 -6.87 0.15 -7.47
C GLN A 112 -5.46 -0.42 -7.33
N PHE A 113 -4.44 0.42 -7.52
CA PHE A 113 -3.05 0.00 -7.35
C PHE A 113 -2.77 -0.42 -5.91
N LEU A 114 -3.20 0.37 -4.92
CA LEU A 114 -3.03 0.07 -3.50
C LEU A 114 -3.69 -1.27 -3.09
N ASP A 115 -4.93 -1.53 -3.53
CA ASP A 115 -5.58 -2.83 -3.28
C ASP A 115 -4.82 -3.99 -3.93
N ARG A 116 -4.30 -3.79 -5.16
CA ARG A 116 -3.53 -4.81 -5.87
C ARG A 116 -2.19 -5.10 -5.21
N VAL A 117 -1.51 -4.10 -4.65
CA VAL A 117 -0.28 -4.31 -3.88
C VAL A 117 -0.55 -5.23 -2.69
N ILE A 118 -1.59 -4.95 -1.90
CA ILE A 118 -1.96 -5.81 -0.75
C ILE A 118 -2.23 -7.25 -1.17
N ARG A 119 -2.97 -7.44 -2.26
CA ARG A 119 -3.40 -8.78 -2.68
C ARG A 119 -2.32 -9.57 -3.43
N ILE A 120 -1.49 -8.92 -4.22
CA ILE A 120 -0.57 -9.57 -5.16
C ILE A 120 0.86 -9.53 -4.66
N VAL A 121 1.29 -8.39 -4.12
CA VAL A 121 2.66 -8.23 -3.60
C VAL A 121 2.75 -8.92 -2.24
N TYR A 122 1.90 -8.52 -1.30
CA TYR A 122 1.85 -9.11 0.05
C TYR A 122 1.00 -10.39 0.14
N ALA A 123 0.50 -10.90 -0.99
CA ALA A 123 -0.23 -12.16 -1.09
C ALA A 123 -1.45 -12.31 -0.14
N PHE A 124 -2.09 -11.21 0.26
CA PHE A 124 -3.28 -11.28 1.13
C PHE A 124 -4.56 -11.66 0.38
N PRO A 125 -5.49 -12.39 1.04
CA PRO A 125 -6.78 -12.72 0.45
C PRO A 125 -7.64 -11.48 0.19
N GLU A 126 -8.65 -11.65 -0.66
CA GLU A 126 -9.56 -10.56 -1.02
C GLU A 126 -10.42 -10.05 0.13
N THR A 127 -10.53 -10.83 1.20
CA THR A 127 -11.29 -10.52 2.42
C THR A 127 -10.45 -9.84 3.50
N THR A 128 -9.19 -9.52 3.22
CA THR A 128 -8.30 -8.89 4.20
C THR A 128 -8.82 -7.53 4.62
N ARG A 129 -8.95 -7.34 5.94
CA ARG A 129 -9.25 -6.03 6.51
C ARG A 129 -8.02 -5.14 6.44
N VAL A 130 -8.27 -3.87 6.14
CA VAL A 130 -7.28 -2.79 6.15
C VAL A 130 -7.80 -1.63 6.98
N TRP A 131 -6.88 -0.80 7.44
CA TRP A 131 -7.14 0.41 8.20
C TRP A 131 -6.57 1.61 7.45
N VAL A 132 -7.36 2.67 7.29
CA VAL A 132 -6.84 3.98 6.89
C VAL A 132 -6.50 4.76 8.16
N VAL A 133 -5.25 5.19 8.24
CA VAL A 133 -4.70 5.99 9.32
C VAL A 133 -4.22 7.31 8.75
N GLU A 134 -4.80 8.40 9.23
CA GLU A 134 -4.35 9.76 8.91
C GLU A 134 -3.61 10.33 10.13
N LEU A 135 -2.40 10.84 9.89
CA LEU A 135 -1.52 11.47 10.87
C LEU A 135 -1.52 12.99 10.69
#